data_AF-A0A7J6VMA1-F1
#
_entry.id   AF-A0A7J6VMA1-F1
#
_cell.length_a   1.000
_cell.length_b   1.000
_cell.length_c   1.000
_cell.angle_alpha   90.00
_cell.angle_beta   90.00
_cell.angle_gamma   90.00
#
_symmetry.space_group_name_H-M   'P 1'
#
loop_
_entity.id
_entity.type
_entity.pdbx_description
1 polymer ?
#
loop_
_entity_poly.entity_id
_entity_poly.type
_entity_poly.pdbx_seq_one_letter_code
_entity_poly.pdbx_strand_id
1 'polypeptide(L)'
;MATTTMTSVVTNSQQFEVWVLYTYGVKESWTKLYSVGPFLSPTTKGLSMNGNFLFLVTDRKLCMYNIVTQKLTDLSTRGFFNPGQIQVAEYKESLVSVGKGHGGD
;
A
#
# COMPACT_ATOMS: atom_id res chain seq x y z
N MET A 1 -33.30 28.72 -23.57
CA MET A 1 -32.38 28.86 -22.43
C MET A 1 -32.15 27.48 -21.86
N ALA A 2 -30.96 26.91 -21.99
CA ALA A 2 -30.66 25.56 -21.50
C ALA A 2 -30.03 25.66 -20.10
N THR A 3 -30.77 25.25 -19.08
CA THR A 3 -30.27 25.17 -17.70
C THR A 3 -29.38 23.93 -17.59
N THR A 4 -28.07 24.13 -17.45
CA THR A 4 -27.12 23.05 -17.17
C THR A 4 -26.99 22.91 -15.66
N THR A 5 -27.52 21.82 -15.11
CA THR A 5 -27.34 21.47 -13.71
C THR A 5 -25.92 20.92 -13.51
N MET A 6 -25.04 21.67 -12.83
CA MET A 6 -23.75 21.13 -12.37
C MET A 6 -23.99 20.31 -11.09
N THR A 7 -24.11 18.99 -11.22
CA THR A 7 -24.04 18.10 -10.06
C THR A 7 -22.58 17.98 -9.64
N SER A 8 -22.18 18.65 -8.57
CA SER A 8 -20.88 18.40 -7.95
C SER A 8 -20.94 17.08 -7.17
N VAL A 9 -20.33 16.03 -7.71
CA VAL A 9 -20.05 14.83 -6.93
C VAL A 9 -18.84 15.15 -6.06
N VAL A 10 -19.08 15.50 -4.79
CA VAL A 10 -18.01 15.63 -3.80
C VAL A 10 -17.44 14.24 -3.56
N THR A 11 -16.36 13.90 -4.25
CA THR A 11 -15.59 12.68 -3.98
C THR A 11 -14.63 12.99 -2.83
N ASN A 12 -14.90 12.43 -1.64
CA ASN A 12 -13.93 12.48 -0.54
C ASN A 12 -12.77 11.55 -0.89
N SER A 13 -11.77 12.12 -1.57
CA SER A 13 -10.60 11.39 -2.02
C SER A 13 -9.41 11.71 -1.13
N GLN A 14 -8.67 10.67 -0.75
CA GLN A 14 -7.49 10.79 0.11
C GLN A 14 -6.22 10.56 -0.69
N GLN A 15 -5.16 11.26 -0.29
CA GLN A 15 -3.81 11.11 -0.81
C GLN A 15 -2.89 10.69 0.33
N PHE A 16 -1.87 9.92 -0.01
CA PHE A 16 -0.80 9.55 0.89
C PHE A 16 0.49 10.27 0.49
N GLU A 17 1.29 10.63 1.46
CA GLU A 17 2.62 11.17 1.24
C GLU A 17 3.66 10.18 1.73
N VAL A 18 4.64 9.87 0.89
CA VAL A 18 5.77 9.01 1.23
C VAL A 18 6.95 9.91 1.56
N TRP A 19 7.42 9.80 2.81
CA TRP A 19 8.54 10.57 3.34
C TRP A 19 9.69 9.62 3.71
N VAL A 20 10.92 10.05 3.44
CA VAL A 20 12.15 9.35 3.85
C VAL A 20 12.96 10.22 4.78
N LEU A 21 13.46 9.61 5.85
CA LEU A 21 14.38 10.22 6.80
C LEU A 21 15.80 9.79 6.46
N TYR A 22 16.67 10.73 6.06
CA TYR A 22 18.07 10.41 5.78
C TYR A 22 18.93 10.35 7.05
N THR A 23 18.69 11.24 8.01
CA THR A 23 19.46 11.36 9.25
C THR A 23 18.51 11.28 10.44
N TYR A 24 18.67 10.26 11.27
CA TYR A 24 17.84 10.07 12.45
C TYR A 24 18.02 11.23 13.45
N GLY A 25 16.92 11.72 14.01
CA GLY A 25 16.92 12.80 15.01
C GLY A 25 17.03 14.23 14.44
N VAL A 26 17.23 14.40 13.12
CA VAL A 26 17.28 15.71 12.46
C VAL A 26 15.96 15.96 11.74
N LYS A 27 15.17 16.93 12.21
CA LYS A 27 13.83 17.22 11.68
C LYS A 27 13.88 17.63 10.20
N GLU A 28 14.88 18.40 9.83
CA GLU A 28 15.09 18.92 8.47
C GLU A 28 15.54 17.84 7.49
N SER A 29 15.88 16.64 8.00
CA SER A 29 16.34 15.53 7.18
C SER A 29 15.19 14.70 6.59
N TRP A 30 13.94 14.96 6.97
CA TRP A 30 12.77 14.38 6.31
C TRP A 30 12.61 14.98 4.92
N THR A 31 12.62 14.12 3.90
CA THR A 31 12.41 14.52 2.51
C THR A 31 11.18 13.81 1.98
N LYS A 32 10.24 14.58 1.43
CA LYS A 32 9.09 14.03 0.71
C LYS A 32 9.57 13.47 -0.62
N LEU A 33 9.28 12.19 -0.87
CA LEU A 33 9.59 11.56 -2.15
C LEU A 33 8.41 11.59 -3.11
N TYR A 34 7.23 11.20 -2.64
CA TYR A 34 6.07 10.98 -3.51
C TYR A 34 4.75 11.38 -2.86
N SER A 35 3.79 11.76 -3.71
CA SER A 35 2.37 11.85 -3.37
C SER A 35 1.61 10.75 -4.14
N VAL A 36 0.80 9.98 -3.44
CA VAL A 36 0.16 8.75 -3.93
C VAL A 36 -1.36 8.89 -3.82
N GLY A 37 -2.07 8.72 -4.93
CA GLY A 37 -3.53 8.91 -5.02
C GLY A 37 -3.91 9.94 -6.09
N PRO A 38 -5.14 10.47 -6.05
CA PRO A 38 -6.18 10.29 -5.03
C PRO A 38 -6.91 8.94 -5.09
N PHE A 39 -7.33 8.42 -3.93
CA PHE A 39 -8.14 7.19 -3.83
C PHE A 39 -9.43 7.44 -3.02
N LEU A 40 -10.47 6.65 -3.29
CA LEU A 40 -11.71 6.68 -2.51
C LEU A 40 -11.55 5.77 -1.28
N SER A 41 -11.69 6.36 -0.10
CA SER A 41 -11.63 5.69 1.21
C SER A 41 -10.53 4.62 1.35
N PRO A 42 -9.26 4.94 1.02
CA PRO A 42 -8.18 3.97 1.05
C PRO A 42 -7.79 3.59 2.48
N THR A 43 -7.41 2.33 2.67
CA THR A 43 -6.72 1.85 3.89
C THR A 43 -5.36 1.27 3.49
N THR A 44 -4.27 1.86 3.97
CA THR A 44 -2.92 1.32 3.73
C THR A 44 -2.70 0.05 4.53
N LYS A 45 -2.10 -0.97 3.92
CA LYS A 45 -1.78 -2.23 4.57
C LYS A 45 -0.29 -2.46 4.78
N GLY A 46 0.57 -1.83 3.98
CA GLY A 46 2.02 -1.91 4.17
C GLY A 46 2.81 -1.45 2.94
N LEU A 47 4.13 -1.37 3.11
CA LEU A 47 5.10 -1.06 2.07
C LEU A 47 5.96 -2.29 1.81
N SER A 48 6.28 -2.57 0.54
CA SER A 48 7.21 -3.63 0.18
C SER A 48 8.63 -3.32 0.67
N MET A 49 9.44 -4.36 0.93
CA MET A 49 10.83 -4.20 1.40
C MET A 49 11.72 -3.35 0.48
N ASN A 50 11.51 -3.38 -0.83
CA ASN A 50 12.27 -2.56 -1.77
C ASN A 50 11.77 -1.09 -1.85
N GLY A 51 10.75 -0.72 -1.06
CA GLY A 51 10.17 0.62 -1.01
C GLY A 51 9.36 1.04 -2.23
N ASN A 52 9.22 0.18 -3.26
CA ASN A 52 8.62 0.57 -4.54
C ASN A 52 7.11 0.33 -4.62
N PHE A 53 6.56 -0.54 -3.77
CA PHE A 53 5.15 -0.90 -3.81
C PHE A 53 4.43 -0.60 -2.49
N LEU A 54 3.31 0.11 -2.60
CA LEU A 54 2.38 0.34 -1.50
C LEU A 54 1.18 -0.59 -1.66
N PHE A 55 0.88 -1.37 -0.62
CA PHE A 55 -0.33 -2.20 -0.57
C PHE A 55 -1.45 -1.40 0.09
N LEU A 56 -2.56 -1.29 -0.63
CA LEU A 56 -3.72 -0.50 -0.21
C LEU A 56 -5.01 -1.26 -0.47
N VAL A 57 -6.00 -1.03 0.39
CA VAL A 57 -7.37 -1.48 0.18
C VAL A 57 -8.20 -0.27 -0.20
N THR A 58 -8.70 -0.25 -1.43
CA THR A 58 -9.63 0.78 -1.93
C THR A 58 -10.81 0.05 -2.58
N ASP A 59 -12.03 0.56 -2.40
CA ASP A 59 -13.24 -0.06 -2.95
C ASP A 59 -13.38 -1.56 -2.66
N ARG A 60 -12.96 -2.00 -1.45
CA ARG A 60 -12.94 -3.40 -0.98
C ARG A 60 -12.03 -4.34 -1.79
N LYS A 61 -11.10 -3.78 -2.57
CA LYS A 61 -10.12 -4.53 -3.35
C LYS A 61 -8.74 -4.32 -2.76
N LEU A 62 -7.97 -5.40 -2.68
CA LEU A 62 -6.54 -5.30 -2.44
C LEU A 62 -5.87 -4.83 -3.72
N CYS A 63 -5.18 -3.71 -3.65
CA CYS A 63 -4.42 -3.16 -4.75
C CYS A 63 -2.96 -3.00 -4.35
N MET A 64 -2.09 -3.14 -5.35
CA MET A 64 -0.67 -2.82 -5.25
C MET A 64 -0.38 -1.62 -6.12
N TYR A 65 0.09 -0.55 -5.49
CA TYR A 65 0.48 0.68 -6.17
C TYR A 65 2.00 0.72 -6.32
N ASN A 66 2.47 0.73 -7.56
CA ASN A 66 3.87 0.97 -7.87
C ASN A 66 4.13 2.48 -7.79
N ILE A 67 4.96 2.91 -6.84
CA ILE A 67 5.26 4.32 -6.57
C ILE A 67 6.09 4.95 -7.69
N VAL A 68 7.00 4.18 -8.29
CA VAL A 68 7.88 4.66 -9.36
C VAL A 68 7.09 4.87 -10.65
N THR A 69 6.28 3.89 -11.05
CA THR A 69 5.49 3.98 -12.29
C THR A 69 4.12 4.61 -12.09
N GLN A 70 3.76 4.95 -10.84
CA GLN A 70 2.46 5.47 -10.42
C GLN A 70 1.27 4.61 -10.88
N LYS A 71 1.46 3.29 -11.00
CA LYS A 71 0.47 2.37 -11.55
C LYS A 71 -0.20 1.58 -10.44
N LEU A 72 -1.53 1.60 -10.41
CA LEU A 72 -2.33 0.74 -9.54
C LEU A 72 -2.62 -0.60 -10.23
N THR A 73 -2.39 -1.70 -9.51
CA THR A 73 -2.70 -3.06 -9.96
C THR A 73 -3.67 -3.70 -8.98
N ASP A 74 -4.79 -4.21 -9.48
CA ASP A 74 -5.74 -4.99 -8.70
C ASP A 74 -5.14 -6.38 -8.42
N LEU A 75 -4.97 -6.72 -7.14
CA LEU A 75 -4.47 -8.02 -6.69
C LEU A 75 -5.58 -8.94 -6.20
N SER A 76 -6.84 -8.50 -6.23
CA SER A 76 -7.94 -9.34 -5.78
C SER A 76 -8.10 -10.56 -6.69
N THR A 77 -7.76 -11.74 -6.18
CA THR A 77 -8.13 -13.01 -6.81
C THR A 77 -9.62 -13.21 -6.59
N ARG A 78 -10.42 -13.22 -7.68
CA ARG A 78 -11.88 -13.48 -7.75
C ARG A 78 -12.53 -13.74 -6.38
N GLY A 79 -12.92 -12.68 -5.67
CA GLY A 79 -13.56 -12.76 -4.36
C GLY A 79 -13.68 -11.39 -3.70
N PHE A 80 -14.82 -11.14 -3.04
CA PHE A 80 -14.99 -9.96 -2.20
C PHE A 80 -14.26 -10.17 -0.88
N PHE A 81 -13.18 -9.43 -0.64
CA PHE A 81 -12.49 -9.47 0.65
C PHE A 81 -13.14 -8.45 1.58
N ASN A 82 -13.51 -8.89 2.79
CA ASN A 82 -13.79 -7.92 3.84
C ASN A 82 -12.47 -7.22 4.21
N PRO A 83 -12.40 -5.87 4.24
CA PRO A 83 -11.16 -5.13 4.47
C PRO A 83 -10.41 -5.51 5.77
N GLY A 84 -11.15 -5.99 6.78
CA GLY A 84 -10.59 -6.48 8.05
C GLY A 84 -9.92 -7.86 7.98
N GLN A 85 -10.17 -8.64 6.93
CA GLN A 85 -9.58 -9.99 6.75
C GLN A 85 -8.24 -9.97 6.02
N ILE A 86 -7.91 -8.87 5.32
CA ILE A 86 -6.62 -8.74 4.64
C ILE A 86 -5.56 -8.37 5.69
N GLN A 87 -4.73 -9.36 6.02
CA GLN A 87 -3.51 -9.19 6.81
C GLN A 87 -2.31 -9.20 5.87
N VAL A 88 -1.45 -8.20 5.99
CA VAL A 88 -0.13 -8.18 5.37
C VAL A 88 0.84 -8.57 6.47
N ALA A 89 1.55 -9.68 6.30
CA ALA A 89 2.55 -10.13 7.25
C ALA A 89 3.94 -9.67 6.80
N GLU A 90 4.72 -9.15 7.74
CA GLU A 90 6.14 -8.88 7.52
C GLU A 90 6.88 -10.23 7.51
N TYR A 91 7.36 -10.63 6.34
CA TYR A 91 8.20 -11.82 6.21
C TYR A 91 9.67 -11.39 6.18
N LYS A 92 10.45 -11.85 7.16
CA LYS A 92 11.90 -11.67 7.18
C LYS A 92 12.56 -13.01 6.87
N GLU A 93 13.32 -13.08 5.78
CA GLU A 93 14.08 -14.28 5.42
C GLU A 93 15.06 -14.66 6.54
N SER A 94 15.06 -15.93 6.93
CA SER A 94 16.03 -16.49 7.86
C SER A 94 17.12 -17.20 7.06
N LEU A 95 18.38 -16.82 7.28
CA LEU A 95 19.55 -17.48 6.68
C LEU A 95 19.87 -18.84 7.31
N VAL A 96 19.05 -19.30 8.27
CA VAL A 96 19.24 -20.58 8.93
C VAL A 96 18.61 -21.67 8.07
N SER A 97 19.46 -22.52 7.46
CA SER A 97 19.02 -23.76 6.83
C SER A 97 18.29 -24.61 7.88
N VAL A 98 17.08 -25.07 7.59
CA VAL A 98 16.42 -26.11 8.38
C VAL A 98 17.29 -27.36 8.29
N GLY A 99 18.01 -27.65 9.38
CA GLY A 99 18.84 -28.86 9.47
C GLY A 99 17.96 -30.10 9.37
N LYS A 100 18.36 -31.06 8.52
CA LYS A 100 17.75 -32.40 8.50
C LYS A 100 17.81 -32.97 9.91
N GLY A 101 16.65 -33.19 10.53
CA GLY A 101 16.56 -33.96 11.77
C GLY A 101 17.16 -35.35 11.51
N HIS A 102 18.20 -35.69 12.26
CA HIS A 102 18.64 -37.08 12.37
C HIS A 102 17.50 -37.85 13.05
N GLY A 103 16.88 -38.78 12.32
CA GLY A 103 16.07 -39.82 12.93
C GLY A 103 16.99 -40.64 13.83
N GLY A 104 16.65 -40.70 15.12
CA GLY A 104 17.28 -41.62 16.06
C GLY A 104 16.73 -43.02 15.83
N ASP A 105 17.65 -43.97 15.71
CA ASP A 105 17.43 -45.41 15.77
C ASP A 105 16.88 -45.87 17.13
#